data_AF-A0A2P5MCE8-F1
#
_entry.id   AF-A0A2P5MCE8-F1
#
_cell.length_a   1.000
_cell.length_b   1.000
_cell.length_c   1.000
_cell.angle_alpha   90.00
_cell.angle_beta   90.00
_cell.angle_gamma   90.00
#
_symmetry.space_group_name_H-M   'P 1'
#
loop_
_entity.id
_entity.type
_entity.pdbx_description
1 polymer ?
#
loop_
_entity_poly.entity_id
_entity_poly.type
_entity_poly.pdbx_seq_one_letter_code
_entity_poly.pdbx_strand_id
1 'polypeptide(L)'
;MSEKLAPFAGLTLAALAAAIAWGATALAGDRCEAVGAMGASIAIRDQRKNVIGAIEDGSAIIVQRYGEDDHGRPWAYVASPGGKRFGWLYREFIRCS
;
A
#
# COMPACT_ATOMS: atom_id res chain seq x y z
N MET A 1 -71.20 4.95 -18.25
CA MET A 1 -70.33 5.26 -17.10
C MET A 1 -69.10 5.95 -17.64
N SER A 2 -68.93 7.22 -17.26
CA SER A 2 -67.73 8.01 -17.53
C SER A 2 -66.60 7.57 -16.60
N GLU A 3 -65.38 7.40 -17.11
CA GLU A 3 -64.16 7.63 -16.34
C GLU A 3 -63.06 8.28 -17.21
N LYS A 4 -62.25 9.10 -16.53
CA LYS A 4 -61.52 10.28 -17.00
C LYS A 4 -60.15 9.98 -17.63
N LEU A 5 -59.76 10.89 -18.54
CA LEU A 5 -58.39 11.21 -18.99
C LEU A 5 -57.45 11.49 -17.80
N ALA A 6 -56.24 10.89 -17.75
CA ALA A 6 -54.93 11.48 -18.07
C ALA A 6 -53.93 11.22 -16.91
N PRO A 7 -52.69 11.74 -16.89
CA PRO A 7 -51.54 11.42 -17.74
C PRO A 7 -50.30 11.12 -16.87
N PHE A 8 -49.63 9.97 -17.04
CA PHE A 8 -48.35 9.71 -16.37
C PHE A 8 -47.26 9.39 -17.39
N ALA A 9 -47.07 10.29 -18.35
CA ALA A 9 -45.96 10.28 -19.29
C ALA A 9 -45.10 11.52 -19.02
N GLY A 10 -44.09 11.42 -18.15
CA GLY A 10 -43.23 12.58 -17.90
C GLY A 10 -42.19 12.49 -16.78
N LEU A 11 -41.86 11.31 -16.24
CA LEU A 11 -40.98 11.19 -15.08
C LEU A 11 -39.97 10.04 -15.21
N THR A 12 -39.27 9.93 -16.35
CA THR A 12 -38.27 8.85 -16.54
C THR A 12 -36.90 9.28 -17.06
N LEU A 13 -36.65 10.56 -17.40
CA LEU A 13 -35.36 10.98 -17.98
C LEU A 13 -34.41 11.78 -17.07
N ALA A 14 -34.77 12.08 -15.81
CA ALA A 14 -33.89 12.86 -14.93
C ALA A 14 -32.99 12.03 -14.00
N ALA A 15 -33.16 10.71 -13.92
CA ALA A 15 -32.48 9.89 -12.91
C ALA A 15 -31.14 9.26 -13.36
N LEU A 16 -30.74 9.40 -14.63
CA LEU A 16 -29.57 8.70 -15.19
C LEU A 16 -28.28 9.54 -15.22
N ALA A 17 -28.13 10.54 -14.35
CA ALA A 17 -26.91 11.36 -14.28
C ALA A 17 -26.11 11.20 -12.97
N ALA A 18 -26.60 10.43 -11.99
CA ALA A 18 -26.02 10.38 -10.65
C ALA A 18 -25.08 9.18 -10.38
N ALA A 19 -24.83 8.29 -11.35
CA ALA A 19 -24.22 6.99 -11.09
C ALA A 19 -22.69 6.87 -11.32
N ILE A 20 -21.98 7.93 -11.71
CA ILE A 20 -20.55 7.85 -12.11
C ILE A 20 -19.54 8.43 -11.12
N ALA A 21 -19.97 8.87 -9.93
CA ALA A 21 -19.07 9.55 -8.98
C ALA A 21 -18.38 8.65 -7.94
N TRP A 22 -18.49 7.32 -8.03
CA TRP A 22 -17.82 6.39 -7.11
C TRP A 22 -16.87 5.47 -7.86
N GLY A 23 -15.56 5.76 -7.78
CA GLY A 23 -14.58 4.78 -8.26
C GLY A 23 -13.21 5.31 -8.60
N ALA A 24 -12.73 6.38 -7.96
CA ALA A 24 -11.31 6.71 -7.99
C ALA A 24 -10.82 6.91 -6.55
N THR A 25 -10.89 5.86 -5.73
CA THR A 25 -9.90 5.73 -4.66
C THR A 25 -8.57 5.54 -5.35
N ALA A 26 -7.85 6.64 -5.56
CA ALA A 26 -6.44 6.57 -5.86
C ALA A 26 -5.82 5.70 -4.76
N LEU A 27 -5.37 4.50 -5.12
CA LEU A 27 -4.50 3.72 -4.27
C LEU A 27 -3.23 4.56 -4.13
N ALA A 28 -3.21 5.42 -3.11
CA ALA A 28 -1.97 5.95 -2.57
C ALA A 28 -1.21 4.72 -2.11
N GLY A 29 -0.37 4.17 -2.99
CA GLY A 29 0.48 3.03 -2.63
C GLY A 29 1.32 3.46 -1.44
N ASP A 30 1.23 2.69 -0.36
CA ASP A 30 1.96 2.96 0.89
C ASP A 30 3.41 3.29 0.56
N ARG A 31 3.83 4.50 0.89
CA ARG A 31 5.22 4.92 0.72
C ARG A 31 5.96 4.49 1.97
N CYS A 32 6.90 3.57 1.80
CA CYS A 32 7.69 3.06 2.91
C CYS A 32 9.10 3.61 2.89
N GLU A 33 9.66 3.78 4.07
CA GLU A 33 11.06 4.16 4.30
C GLU A 33 11.69 3.29 5.38
N ALA A 34 13.01 3.11 5.27
CA ALA A 34 13.80 2.45 6.29
C ALA A 34 14.10 3.44 7.42
N VAL A 35 13.84 3.05 8.66
CA VAL A 35 13.99 3.92 9.85
C VAL A 35 15.01 3.32 10.80
N GLY A 36 16.13 3.99 10.96
CA GLY A 36 17.21 3.62 11.85
C GLY A 36 17.02 4.18 13.26
N ALA A 37 17.65 3.54 14.25
CA ALA A 37 17.76 4.14 15.57
C ALA A 37 18.74 5.31 15.50
N MET A 38 18.26 6.53 15.79
CA MET A 38 19.09 7.75 15.87
C MET A 38 19.92 8.03 14.59
N GLY A 39 19.37 7.79 13.39
CA GLY A 39 20.09 8.05 12.13
C GLY A 39 21.10 6.97 11.72
N ALA A 40 21.18 5.86 12.46
CA ALA A 40 22.08 4.76 12.12
C ALA A 40 21.61 4.00 10.87
N SER A 41 22.56 3.52 10.07
CA SER A 41 22.28 2.60 8.97
C SER A 41 21.67 1.29 9.47
N ILE A 42 20.72 0.74 8.71
CA ILE A 42 20.01 -0.48 9.05
C ILE A 42 20.61 -1.67 8.30
N ALA A 43 20.93 -2.74 9.02
CA ALA A 43 21.50 -3.95 8.43
C ALA A 43 20.47 -4.72 7.58
N ILE A 44 20.80 -4.96 6.30
CA ILE A 44 20.05 -5.81 5.39
C ILE A 44 20.51 -7.25 5.55
N ARG A 45 19.56 -8.19 5.60
CA ARG A 45 19.83 -9.61 5.82
C ARG A 45 19.36 -10.52 4.68
N ASP A 46 19.97 -11.68 4.57
CA ASP A 46 19.41 -12.81 3.82
C ASP A 46 18.34 -13.56 4.64
N GLN A 47 17.73 -14.59 4.07
CA GLN A 47 16.74 -15.44 4.76
C GLN A 47 17.34 -16.25 5.93
N ARG A 48 18.66 -16.40 5.99
CA ARG A 48 19.38 -17.07 7.07
C ARG A 48 19.83 -16.09 8.16
N LYS A 49 19.37 -14.83 8.10
CA LYS A 49 19.69 -13.72 9.01
C LYS A 49 21.14 -13.23 8.94
N ASN A 50 21.92 -13.64 7.92
CA ASN A 50 23.26 -13.11 7.70
C ASN A 50 23.17 -11.68 7.18
N VAL A 51 24.02 -10.78 7.69
CA VAL A 51 24.10 -9.41 7.17
C VAL A 51 24.79 -9.43 5.80
N ILE A 52 24.09 -8.95 4.78
CA ILE A 52 24.57 -8.90 3.39
C ILE A 52 24.78 -7.46 2.89
N GLY A 53 24.46 -6.48 3.72
CA GLY A 53 24.63 -5.06 3.41
C GLY A 53 23.96 -4.17 4.44
N ALA A 54 23.87 -2.89 4.12
CA ALA A 54 23.18 -1.89 4.93
C ALA A 54 22.41 -0.91 4.04
N ILE A 55 21.36 -0.33 4.60
CA ILE A 55 20.57 0.75 4.00
C ILE A 55 20.64 1.97 4.92
N GLU A 56 20.66 3.16 4.33
CA GLU A 56 20.69 4.42 5.10
C GLU A 56 19.32 4.71 5.71
N ASP A 57 19.33 5.39 6.87
CA ASP A 57 18.10 5.90 7.48
C ASP A 57 17.38 6.89 6.54
N GLY A 58 16.04 6.81 6.51
CA GLY A 58 15.19 7.60 5.61
C GLY A 58 15.19 7.11 4.15
N SER A 59 15.89 6.02 3.82
CA SER A 59 15.88 5.49 2.46
C SER A 59 14.49 4.99 2.07
N ALA A 60 13.98 5.46 0.94
CA ALA A 60 12.74 4.96 0.36
C ALA A 60 12.89 3.49 -0.03
N ILE A 61 11.89 2.69 0.34
CA ILE A 61 11.82 1.25 0.07
C ILE A 61 10.43 0.85 -0.42
N ILE A 62 10.38 -0.26 -1.14
CA ILE A 62 9.15 -0.95 -1.51
C ILE A 62 9.15 -2.28 -0.77
N VAL A 63 8.09 -2.53 0.00
CA VAL A 63 7.88 -3.81 0.65
C VAL A 63 7.27 -4.80 -0.33
N GLN A 64 8.02 -5.86 -0.64
CA GLN A 64 7.59 -6.89 -1.59
C GLN A 64 6.87 -8.05 -0.91
N ARG A 65 7.22 -8.32 0.35
CA ARG A 65 6.66 -9.43 1.14
C ARG A 65 6.88 -9.18 2.63
N TYR A 66 5.85 -9.45 3.43
CA TYR A 66 5.97 -9.61 4.88
C TYR A 66 6.14 -11.08 5.26
N GLY A 67 6.74 -11.33 6.42
CA GLY A 67 6.84 -12.65 7.03
C GLY A 67 7.37 -12.56 8.45
N GLU A 68 7.80 -13.71 8.97
CA GLU A 68 8.41 -13.86 10.29
C GLU A 68 9.72 -14.63 10.17
N ASP A 69 10.69 -14.35 11.05
CA ASP A 69 11.93 -15.13 11.15
C ASP A 69 11.68 -16.43 11.95
N ASP A 70 12.70 -17.28 12.09
CA ASP A 70 12.57 -18.56 12.82
C ASP A 70 12.19 -18.39 14.32
N HIS A 71 12.24 -17.17 14.85
CA HIS A 71 11.86 -16.83 16.22
C HIS A 71 10.53 -16.07 16.29
N GLY A 72 9.77 -16.00 15.18
CA GLY A 72 8.50 -15.29 15.11
C GLY A 72 8.63 -13.78 15.03
N ARG A 73 9.83 -13.22 14.79
CA ARG A 73 9.99 -11.76 14.67
C ARG A 73 9.56 -11.29 13.29
N PRO A 74 8.72 -10.25 13.19
CA PRO A 74 8.22 -9.78 11.91
C PRO A 74 9.34 -9.09 11.12
N TRP A 75 9.44 -9.44 9.85
CA TRP A 75 10.40 -8.84 8.92
C TRP A 75 9.83 -8.84 7.50
N ALA A 76 10.41 -8.03 6.64
CA ALA A 76 9.93 -7.82 5.29
C ALA A 76 11.07 -7.86 4.27
N TYR A 77 10.78 -8.44 3.11
CA TYR A 77 11.65 -8.39 1.96
C TYR A 77 11.44 -7.09 1.20
N VAL A 78 12.50 -6.32 1.02
CA VAL A 78 12.43 -4.95 0.51
C VAL A 78 13.28 -4.77 -0.74
N ALA A 79 12.85 -3.83 -1.58
CA ALA A 79 13.55 -3.37 -2.77
C ALA A 79 13.60 -1.84 -2.80
N SER A 80 14.46 -1.28 -3.65
CA SER A 80 14.40 0.14 -3.99
C SER A 80 13.17 0.44 -4.85
N PRO A 81 12.70 1.69 -4.90
CA PRO A 81 11.69 2.12 -5.86
C PRO A 81 12.06 1.84 -7.33
N GLY A 82 13.35 1.76 -7.64
CA GLY A 82 13.87 1.38 -8.96
C GLY A 82 13.95 -0.13 -9.22
N GLY A 83 13.42 -0.96 -8.31
CA GLY A 83 13.36 -2.42 -8.46
C GLY A 83 14.61 -3.19 -8.04
N LYS A 84 15.66 -2.51 -7.53
CA LYS A 84 16.85 -3.19 -6.99
C LYS A 84 16.46 -3.90 -5.70
N ARG A 85 16.56 -5.22 -5.68
CA ARG A 85 16.30 -6.02 -4.47
C ARG A 85 17.42 -5.79 -3.46
N PHE A 86 17.05 -5.51 -2.21
CA PHE A 86 18.01 -5.32 -1.12
C PHE A 86 18.14 -6.60 -0.30
N GLY A 87 17.04 -7.11 0.24
CA GLY A 87 17.05 -8.22 1.21
C GLY A 87 15.96 -8.06 2.25
N TRP A 88 16.16 -8.66 3.42
CA TRP A 88 15.24 -8.62 4.53
C TRP A 88 15.62 -7.56 5.56
N LEU A 89 14.61 -6.82 6.04
CA LEU A 89 14.68 -5.88 7.15
C LEU A 89 13.62 -6.25 8.20
N TYR A 90 13.95 -6.14 9.48
CA TYR A 90 12.94 -6.29 10.52
C TYR A 90 11.91 -5.16 10.42
N ARG A 91 10.65 -5.49 10.71
CA ARG A 91 9.53 -4.58 10.49
C ARG A 91 9.61 -3.35 11.39
N GLU A 92 10.25 -3.42 12.56
CA GLU A 92 10.47 -2.25 13.41
C GLU A 92 11.30 -1.14 12.73
N PHE A 93 12.08 -1.49 11.70
CA PHE A 93 12.87 -0.54 10.92
C PHE A 93 12.16 -0.08 9.65
N ILE A 94 10.85 -0.31 9.52
CA ILE A 94 10.05 0.06 8.36
C ILE A 94 8.90 0.94 8.81
N ARG A 95 8.80 2.14 8.23
CA ARG A 95 7.67 3.04 8.41
C ARG A 95 7.01 3.27 7.06
N CYS A 96 5.70 3.06 6.99
CA CYS A 96 4.89 3.33 5.81
C CYS A 96 3.82 4.38 6.14
N SER A 97 3.53 5.25 5.18
CA SER A 97 2.52 6.33 5.26
C SER A 97 1.44 6.18 4.20
#